data_AF-A0A937M714-F1
#
_entry.id   AF-A0A937M714-F1
#
_cell.length_a   1.000
_cell.length_b   1.000
_cell.length_c   1.000
_cell.angle_alpha   90.00
_cell.angle_beta   90.00
_cell.angle_gamma   90.00
#
_symmetry.space_group_name_H-M   'P 1'
#
loop_
_entity.id
_entity.type
_entity.pdbx_description
1 polymer ?
#
loop_
_entity_poly.entity_id
_entity_poly.type
_entity_poly.pdbx_seq_one_letter_code
_entity_poly.pdbx_strand_id
1 'polypeptide(L)' 'WFEFAQQIQGQALQAGILSKAIPITPITTSEYPTPAKRPAYSVLDRSRALEEFECLVLDWEQKLAEVIAELT' A
#
# COMPACT_ATOMS: atom_id res chain seq x y z
N TRP A 1 4.45 5.28 1.18
CA TRP A 1 3.54 5.94 0.21
C TRP A 1 3.97 5.76 -1.22
N PHE A 2 5.20 6.10 -1.60
CA PHE A 2 5.69 5.97 -2.97
C PHE A 2 5.55 4.56 -3.56
N GLU A 3 6.13 3.54 -2.91
CA GLU A 3 6.03 2.14 -3.37
C GLU A 3 4.59 1.62 -3.37
N PHE A 4 3.79 2.02 -2.38
CA PHE A 4 2.37 1.69 -2.33
C PHE A 4 1.60 2.19 -3.57
N ALA A 5 1.85 3.44 -3.98
CA ALA A 5 1.24 4.00 -5.19
C ALA A 5 1.71 3.28 -6.46
N GLN A 6 2.98 2.86 -6.53
CA GLN A 6 3.49 2.06 -7.64
C GLN A 6 2.80 0.68 -7.71
N GLN A 7 2.60 0.01 -6.58
CA GLN A 7 1.89 -1.27 -6.54
C GLN A 7 0.43 -1.14 -6.97
N ILE A 8 -0.28 -0.09 -6.53
CA ILE A 8 -1.64 0.19 -6.99
C ILE A 8 -1.69 0.33 -8.51
N GLN A 9 -0.81 1.17 -9.08
CA GLN A 9 -0.77 1.36 -10.54
C GLN A 9 -0.43 0.05 -11.26
N GLY A 10 0.56 -0.70 -10.78
CA GLY A 10 0.98 -1.97 -11.38
C GLY A 10 -0.16 -2.98 -11.42
N GLN A 11 -0.81 -3.22 -10.28
CA GLN A 11 -1.91 -4.17 -10.19
C GLN A 11 -3.15 -3.72 -10.98
N ALA A 12 -3.49 -2.43 -10.96
CA ALA A 12 -4.64 -1.90 -11.72
C ALA A 12 -4.41 -1.93 -13.24
N LEU A 13 -3.17 -1.77 -13.71
CA LEU A 13 -2.82 -1.98 -15.13
C LEU A 13 -2.93 -3.46 -15.53
N GLN A 14 -2.45 -4.37 -14.67
CA GLN A 14 -2.57 -5.81 -14.91
C GLN A 14 -4.03 -6.26 -14.95
N ALA A 15 -4.88 -5.70 -14.09
CA ALA A 15 -6.31 -5.94 -14.07
C ALA A 15 -7.07 -5.25 -15.24
N GLY A 16 -6.41 -4.41 -16.04
CA GLY A 16 -7.04 -3.69 -17.14
C GLY A 16 -7.95 -2.52 -16.73
N ILE A 17 -8.01 -2.20 -15.44
CA ILE A 17 -8.75 -1.04 -14.89
C ILE A 17 -8.10 0.27 -15.37
N LEU A 18 -6.77 0.30 -15.33
CA LEU A 18 -6.00 1.37 -15.94
C LEU A 18 -5.54 0.93 -17.32
N SER A 19 -5.60 1.87 -18.27
CA SER A 19 -5.12 1.67 -19.64
C SER A 19 -3.71 2.22 -19.87
N LYS A 20 -3.18 3.01 -18.93
CA LYS A 20 -1.91 3.71 -19.10
C LYS A 20 -1.21 3.95 -17.77
N ALA A 21 0.09 3.68 -17.72
CA ALA A 21 0.97 4.06 -16.63
C ALA A 21 1.26 5.56 -16.65
N ILE A 22 1.25 6.20 -15.48
CA ILE A 22 1.73 7.58 -15.30
C ILE A 22 3.05 7.60 -14.53
N PRO A 23 3.89 8.64 -14.70
CA PRO A 23 5.07 8.82 -13.87
C PRO A 23 4.69 9.00 -12.40
N ILE A 24 5.34 8.23 -11.53
CA ILE A 24 5.24 8.40 -10.07
C ILE A 24 6.63 8.81 -9.60
N THR A 25 6.74 10.00 -9.00
CA THR A 25 8.02 10.55 -8.52
C THR A 25 8.05 10.52 -7.00
N PRO A 26 9.10 9.98 -6.36
CA PRO A 26 9.21 10.01 -4.91
C PRO A 26 9.46 11.44 -4.44
N ILE A 27 8.88 11.78 -3.28
CA ILE A 27 9.15 13.03 -2.57
C ILE A 27 9.48 12.71 -1.11
N THR A 28 10.26 13.59 -0.49
CA THR A 28 10.53 13.57 0.94
C THR A 28 9.35 14.14 1.73
N THR A 29 9.25 13.80 3.02
CA THR A 29 8.21 14.34 3.91
C THR A 29 8.25 15.87 3.98
N SER A 30 9.43 16.47 3.88
CA SER A 30 9.62 17.94 3.95
C SER A 30 9.09 18.66 2.72
N GLU A 31 9.06 18.00 1.55
CA GLU A 31 8.52 18.56 0.31
C GLU A 31 6.99 18.65 0.32
N TYR A 32 6.33 17.96 1.27
CA TYR A 32 4.88 18.01 1.45
C TYR A 32 4.50 18.19 2.93
N PRO A 33 4.61 19.41 3.47
CA PRO A 33 4.31 19.68 4.87
C PRO A 33 2.82 19.49 5.14
N THR A 34 2.52 18.79 6.23
CA THR A 34 1.13 18.55 6.67
C THR A 34 0.95 19.13 8.07
N PRO A 35 -0.27 19.61 8.44
CA PRO A 35 -0.52 20.20 9.75
C PRO A 35 -0.21 19.24 10.92
N ALA A 36 -0.51 17.95 10.74
CA ALA A 36 -0.17 16.90 11.70
C ALA A 36 1.15 16.22 11.30
N LYS A 37 2.07 16.08 12.25
CA LYS A 37 3.35 15.40 12.02
C LYS A 37 3.12 13.92 11.75
N ARG A 38 3.70 13.41 10.67
CA ARG A 38 3.71 11.97 10.36
C ARG A 38 4.95 11.30 10.96
N PRO A 39 4.81 10.14 11.62
CA PRO A 39 5.97 9.35 12.03
C PRO A 39 6.76 8.89 10.80
N ALA A 40 8.08 8.88 10.90
CA ALA A 40 8.95 8.35 9.85
C ALA A 40 8.83 6.81 9.73
N TYR A 41 8.51 6.14 10.83
CA TYR A 41 8.37 4.69 10.91
C TYR A 41 7.05 4.34 11.56
N SER A 42 6.18 3.64 10.83
CA SER A 42 4.84 3.22 11.29
C SER A 42 4.61 1.72 11.14
N VAL A 43 5.67 0.94 10.87
CA VAL A 43 5.57 -0.53 10.82
C VAL A 43 5.38 -1.05 12.24
N LEU A 44 4.38 -1.91 12.41
CA LEU A 44 4.04 -2.52 13.68
C LEU A 44 4.49 -3.97 13.69
N ASP A 45 5.09 -4.41 14.79
CA ASP A 45 5.27 -5.83 15.07
C ASP A 45 3.91 -6.45 15.41
N ARG A 46 3.56 -7.51 14.69
CA ARG A 46 2.29 -8.22 14.79
C ARG A 46 2.44 -9.60 15.43
N SER A 47 3.64 -10.03 15.81
CA SER A 47 3.95 -11.40 16.25
C SER A 47 3.01 -11.88 17.35
N ARG A 48 2.85 -11.06 18.40
CA ARG A 48 1.95 -11.37 19.52
C ARG A 48 0.49 -11.56 19.08
N ALA A 49 0.00 -10.71 18.18
CA ALA A 49 -1.38 -10.83 17.70
C ALA A 49 -1.58 -12.06 16.80
N LEU A 50 -0.55 -12.48 16.07
CA LEU A 50 -0.60 -13.68 15.24
C LEU A 50 -0.53 -14.97 16.07
N GLU A 51 0.12 -14.92 17.25
CA GLU A 51 0.17 -16.04 18.19
C GLU A 51 -1.13 -16.18 18.99
N GLU A 52 -1.69 -15.06 19.45
CA GLU A 52 -2.87 -15.07 20.34
C GLU A 52 -4.20 -15.23 19.59
N PHE A 53 -4.26 -14.89 18.30
CA PHE A 53 -5.49 -14.94 17.50
C PHE A 53 -5.31 -15.83 16.26
N GLU A 54 -6.37 -16.53 15.85
CA GLU A 54 -6.45 -17.19 14.54
C GLU A 54 -6.55 -16.14 13.43
N CYS A 55 -5.42 -15.50 13.12
CA CYS A 55 -5.32 -14.47 12.10
C CYS A 55 -4.51 -15.01 10.92
N LEU A 56 -5.06 -14.84 9.71
CA LEU A 56 -4.31 -15.14 8.49
C LEU A 56 -3.20 -14.09 8.31
N VAL A 57 -1.96 -14.58 8.18
CA VAL A 57 -0.85 -13.75 7.72
C VAL A 57 -1.00 -13.57 6.23
N LEU A 58 -1.56 -12.42 5.83
CA LEU A 58 -1.63 -12.03 4.43
C LEU A 58 -0.73 -10.81 4.23
N ASP A 59 0.10 -10.91 3.20
CA ASP A 59 0.90 -9.78 2.74
C ASP A 59 -0.06 -8.67 2.28
N TRP A 60 0.29 -7.42 2.59
CA TRP A 60 -0.51 -6.28 2.18
C TRP A 60 -0.63 -6.18 0.66
N GLU A 61 0.36 -6.68 -0.09
CA GLU A 61 0.31 -6.71 -1.56
C GLU A 61 -0.75 -7.67 -2.08
N GLN A 62 -0.94 -8.82 -1.43
CA GLN A 62 -1.99 -9.78 -1.75
C GLN A 62 -3.38 -9.21 -1.41
N LYS A 63 -3.50 -8.54 -0.25
CA LYS A 63 -4.74 -7.85 0.11
C LYS A 63 -5.08 -6.71 -0.83
N LEU A 64 -4.07 -5.98 -1.31
CA LEU A 64 -4.29 -4.97 -2.33
C LEU A 64 -4.87 -5.61 -3.61
N ALA A 65 -4.34 -6.76 -4.03
CA ALA A 65 -4.82 -7.45 -5.23
C ALA A 65 -6.28 -7.91 -5.10
N GLU A 66 -6.69 -8.41 -3.92
CA GLU A 66 -8.08 -8.74 -3.63
C GLU A 66 -8.99 -7.50 -3.80
N VAL A 67 -8.62 -6.38 -3.21
CA VAL A 67 -9.39 -5.13 -3.31
C VAL A 67 -9.44 -4.62 -4.76
N ILE A 68 -8.33 -4.68 -5.50
CA ILE A 68 -8.31 -4.31 -6.92
C ILE A 68 -9.24 -5.20 -7.75
N ALA A 69 -9.30 -6.50 -7.46
CA ALA A 69 -10.18 -7.41 -8.16
C ALA A 69 -11.67 -7.08 -7.93
N GLU A 70 -12.05 -6.56 -6.76
CA GLU A 70 -13.42 -6.10 -6.47
C GLU A 70 -13.85 -4.86 -7.28
N LEU A 71 -12.90 -4.16 -7.91
CA LEU A 71 -13.16 -2.96 -8.72
C LEU A 71 -13.37 -3.28 -10.22
N THR A 72 -13.33 -4.55 -10.61
CA THR A 72 -13.51 -5.02 -12.00
C THR A 72 -14.94 -5.47 -12.23
#